data_AF-A0AAN5BYB2-F1
#
_entry.id   AF-A0AAN5BYB2-F1
#
_cell.length_a   1.000
_cell.length_b   1.000
_cell.length_c   1.000
_cell.angle_alpha   90.00
_cell.angle_beta   90.00
_cell.angle_gamma   90.00
#
_symmetry.space_group_name_H-M   'P 1'
#
loop_
_entity.id
_entity.type
_entity.pdbx_description
1 polymer ?
#
loop_
_entity_poly.entity_id
_entity_poly.type
_entity_poly.pdbx_seq_one_letter_code
_entity_poly.pdbx_strand_id
1 'polypeptide(L)'
;MAFIIGALDKEIRLSFAQRIRGTLPDPYQDLITEGKEKDTPDFKYSLDSTEIMQLIRKKATDDDILPIINAIEEQARAMGVEDPMLPSTDAFVTAICFVGSKSLSHVLSCIERNKERLLAIGPKSTRARRQIITSVMEYWTDQPGIGINIIDKLLNYTILTPLSVIEWALVDKLEAGTILARTHVFEMISATVGKVTNRLRQIVAARTQPGLYEPQLSVLDETLNREKADMQALFKVIEDSIMSVAEGHNDELMERGDGSGELPEDEIIRQWGCRWLRAFRRKAGVEESFIAEAMATATPIGTTAPPPQEGTTAIDGPADGDLDVADADGAVDVS
;
A
#
# COMPACT_ATOMS: atom_id res chain seq x y z
N MET A 1 7.41 -24.70 -0.24
CA MET A 1 7.59 -24.19 -1.62
C MET A 1 7.67 -22.65 -1.74
N ALA A 2 7.40 -21.87 -0.68
CA ALA A 2 7.40 -20.40 -0.73
C ALA A 2 8.65 -19.77 -1.36
N PHE A 3 9.85 -20.28 -1.05
CA PHE A 3 11.09 -19.78 -1.64
C PHE A 3 11.13 -19.93 -3.17
N ILE A 4 10.78 -21.11 -3.70
CA ILE A 4 10.81 -21.37 -5.14
C ILE A 4 9.78 -20.49 -5.86
N ILE A 5 8.55 -20.44 -5.36
CA ILE A 5 7.48 -19.61 -5.93
C ILE A 5 7.89 -18.13 -5.93
N GLY A 6 8.47 -17.65 -4.82
CA GLY A 6 8.97 -16.29 -4.71
C GLY A 6 10.14 -15.98 -5.66
N ALA A 7 11.08 -16.91 -5.83
CA ALA A 7 12.20 -16.76 -6.76
C ALA A 7 11.70 -16.70 -8.21
N LEU A 8 10.80 -17.61 -8.60
CA LEU A 8 10.18 -17.61 -9.93
C LEU A 8 9.43 -16.31 -10.20
N ASP A 9 8.65 -15.81 -9.24
CA ASP A 9 7.96 -14.53 -9.38
C ASP A 9 8.95 -13.38 -9.65
N LYS A 10 10.11 -13.37 -8.97
CA LYS A 10 11.16 -12.37 -9.21
C LYS A 10 11.81 -12.50 -10.57
N GLU A 11 12.13 -13.71 -11.00
CA GLU A 11 12.70 -13.96 -12.33
C GLU A 11 11.73 -13.56 -13.45
N ILE A 12 10.44 -13.87 -13.29
CA ILE A 12 9.40 -13.49 -14.25
C ILE A 12 9.27 -11.98 -14.34
N ARG A 13 9.32 -11.24 -13.22
CA ARG A 13 9.28 -9.76 -13.26
C ARG A 13 10.47 -9.14 -14.00
N LEU A 14 11.61 -9.82 -14.06
CA LEU A 14 12.81 -9.41 -14.81
C LEU A 14 12.87 -10.02 -16.22
N SER A 15 11.86 -10.80 -16.61
CA SER A 15 11.81 -11.53 -17.87
C SER A 15 10.35 -11.68 -18.33
N PHE A 16 10.02 -12.81 -18.96
CA PHE A 16 8.65 -13.17 -19.30
C PHE A 16 8.40 -14.65 -18.95
N ALA A 17 7.18 -14.96 -18.53
CA ALA A 17 6.82 -16.26 -17.95
C ALA A 17 7.19 -17.44 -18.87
N GLN A 18 6.95 -17.31 -20.18
CA GLN A 18 7.27 -18.35 -21.16
C GLN A 18 8.77 -18.67 -21.22
N ARG A 19 9.65 -17.66 -21.09
CA ARG A 19 11.10 -17.87 -21.08
C ARG A 19 11.58 -18.54 -19.82
N ILE A 20 11.09 -18.09 -18.66
CA ILE A 20 11.46 -18.70 -17.38
C ILE A 20 10.95 -20.15 -17.33
N ARG A 21 9.74 -20.43 -17.83
CA ARG A 21 9.22 -21.80 -17.91
C ARG A 21 10.14 -22.70 -18.74
N GLY A 22 10.64 -22.21 -19.87
CA GLY A 22 11.58 -22.94 -20.74
C GLY A 22 12.95 -23.24 -20.10
N THR A 23 13.33 -22.57 -19.00
CA THR A 23 14.58 -22.84 -18.28
C THR A 23 14.42 -23.80 -17.10
N LEU A 24 13.18 -24.21 -16.77
CA LEU A 24 12.90 -25.06 -15.61
C LEU A 24 12.83 -26.55 -15.98
N PRO A 25 13.31 -27.45 -15.10
CA PRO A 25 13.02 -28.88 -15.20
C PRO A 25 11.50 -29.15 -15.16
N ASP A 26 11.05 -30.21 -15.84
CA ASP A 26 9.63 -30.55 -16.01
C ASP A 26 8.79 -30.45 -14.72
N PRO A 27 9.22 -30.96 -13.54
CA PRO A 27 8.40 -30.90 -12.32
C PRO A 27 8.13 -29.48 -11.80
N TYR A 28 8.91 -28.48 -12.24
CA TYR A 28 8.77 -27.09 -11.80
C TYR A 28 8.05 -26.21 -12.80
N GLN A 29 7.82 -26.67 -14.03
CA GLN A 29 7.11 -25.89 -15.05
C GLN A 29 5.67 -25.59 -14.64
N ASP A 30 5.02 -26.54 -13.96
CA ASP A 30 3.66 -26.42 -13.42
C ASP A 30 3.53 -25.34 -12.33
N LEU A 31 4.65 -24.86 -11.75
CA LEU A 31 4.63 -23.75 -10.80
C LEU A 31 4.38 -22.39 -11.49
N ILE A 32 4.52 -22.32 -12.81
CA ILE A 32 4.17 -21.15 -13.61
C ILE A 32 2.80 -21.40 -14.22
N THR A 33 1.76 -20.80 -13.64
CA THR A 33 0.37 -20.88 -14.12
C THR A 33 0.22 -20.33 -15.54
N GLU A 34 -0.80 -20.79 -16.28
CA GLU A 34 -1.13 -20.20 -17.59
C GLU A 34 -1.49 -18.71 -17.48
N GLY A 35 -2.09 -18.30 -16.36
CA GLY A 35 -2.41 -16.89 -16.10
C GLY A 35 -1.17 -15.99 -16.06
N LYS A 36 -0.01 -16.51 -15.63
CA LYS A 36 1.27 -15.78 -15.67
C LYS A 36 1.78 -15.48 -17.08
N GLU A 37 1.26 -16.17 -18.10
CA GLU A 37 1.61 -15.93 -19.51
C GLU A 37 0.65 -14.99 -20.21
N LYS A 38 -0.49 -14.66 -19.58
CA LYS A 38 -1.46 -13.73 -20.14
C LYS A 38 -1.02 -12.30 -19.84
N ASP A 39 -0.84 -11.49 -20.89
CA ASP A 39 -0.60 -10.05 -20.73
C ASP A 39 -1.81 -9.31 -20.15
N THR A 40 -3.01 -9.83 -20.41
CA THR A 40 -4.28 -9.27 -19.90
C THR A 40 -4.97 -10.32 -19.03
N PRO A 41 -5.06 -10.10 -17.71
CA PRO A 41 -5.80 -10.99 -16.83
C PRO A 41 -7.28 -11.05 -17.23
N ASP A 42 -7.87 -12.23 -17.04
CA ASP A 42 -9.28 -12.45 -17.32
C ASP A 42 -10.14 -11.56 -16.41
N PHE A 43 -11.24 -11.04 -16.96
CA PHE A 43 -12.16 -10.24 -16.17
C PHE A 43 -13.02 -11.13 -15.26
N LYS A 44 -13.06 -10.82 -13.96
CA LYS A 44 -13.77 -11.59 -12.92
C LYS A 44 -15.28 -11.72 -13.16
N TYR A 45 -15.87 -10.75 -13.86
CA TYR A 45 -17.32 -10.62 -14.00
C TYR A 45 -17.83 -10.98 -15.41
N SER A 46 -19.04 -11.54 -15.49
CA SER A 46 -19.74 -11.86 -16.74
C SER A 46 -20.42 -10.63 -17.37
N LEU A 47 -21.07 -10.81 -18.53
CA LEU A 47 -21.61 -9.77 -19.44
C LEU A 47 -22.29 -8.54 -18.81
N ASP A 48 -22.93 -8.61 -17.65
CA ASP A 48 -23.63 -7.46 -17.05
C ASP A 48 -22.69 -6.37 -16.51
N SER A 49 -21.48 -6.76 -16.13
CA SER A 49 -20.39 -5.85 -15.76
C SER A 49 -19.72 -5.16 -16.96
N THR A 50 -20.21 -5.42 -18.18
CA THR A 50 -19.68 -4.76 -19.40
C THR A 50 -20.05 -3.30 -19.49
N GLU A 51 -21.12 -2.87 -18.85
CA GLU A 51 -21.58 -1.48 -18.96
C GLU A 51 -20.62 -0.52 -18.24
N ILE A 52 -20.21 -0.83 -17.01
CA ILE A 52 -19.21 -0.03 -16.28
C ILE A 52 -17.86 -0.01 -17.00
N MET A 53 -17.45 -1.14 -17.60
CA MET A 53 -16.24 -1.20 -18.42
C MET A 53 -16.33 -0.29 -19.66
N GLN A 54 -17.49 -0.26 -20.32
CA GLN A 54 -17.72 0.59 -21.48
C GLN A 54 -17.70 2.07 -21.10
N LEU A 55 -18.29 2.45 -19.97
CA LEU A 55 -18.25 3.83 -19.48
C LEU A 55 -16.82 4.28 -19.17
N ILE A 56 -16.04 3.45 -18.45
CA ILE A 56 -14.64 3.75 -18.14
C ILE A 56 -13.81 3.87 -19.43
N ARG A 57 -14.04 2.99 -20.42
CA ARG A 57 -13.37 3.05 -21.73
C ARG A 57 -13.73 4.30 -22.52
N LYS A 58 -15.00 4.73 -22.46
CA LYS A 58 -15.50 5.95 -23.10
C LYS A 58 -15.12 7.23 -22.34
N LYS A 59 -14.45 7.12 -21.20
CA LYS A 59 -14.09 8.25 -20.34
C LYS A 59 -15.33 9.05 -19.88
N ALA A 60 -16.38 8.30 -19.52
CA ALA A 60 -17.62 8.88 -18.99
C ALA A 60 -17.36 9.68 -17.70
N THR A 61 -18.24 10.63 -17.40
CA THR A 61 -18.12 11.46 -16.20
C THR A 61 -18.54 10.69 -14.94
N ASP A 62 -18.30 11.28 -13.78
CA ASP A 62 -18.75 10.70 -12.52
C ASP A 62 -20.26 10.48 -12.50
N ASP A 63 -21.02 11.44 -13.02
CA ASP A 63 -22.48 11.43 -13.11
C ASP A 63 -23.02 10.29 -13.99
N ASP A 64 -22.28 9.89 -15.02
CA ASP A 64 -22.67 8.78 -15.90
C ASP A 64 -22.41 7.42 -15.24
N ILE A 65 -21.38 7.33 -14.38
CA ILE A 65 -20.98 6.08 -13.71
C ILE A 65 -21.84 5.82 -12.46
N LEU A 66 -22.26 6.89 -11.77
CA LEU A 66 -23.01 6.81 -10.51
C LEU A 66 -24.28 5.94 -10.59
N PRO A 67 -25.12 6.01 -11.64
CA PRO A 67 -26.32 5.18 -11.76
C PRO A 67 -26.00 3.68 -11.76
N ILE A 68 -24.90 3.27 -12.41
CA ILE A 68 -24.49 1.86 -12.44
C ILE A 68 -24.01 1.41 -11.06
N ILE A 69 -23.24 2.25 -10.38
CA ILE A 69 -22.80 1.98 -9.00
C ILE A 69 -24.02 1.79 -8.09
N ASN A 70 -24.99 2.70 -8.14
CA ASN A 70 -26.21 2.61 -7.34
C ASN A 70 -27.01 1.35 -7.67
N ALA A 71 -27.10 0.96 -8.95
CA ALA A 71 -27.77 -0.27 -9.35
C ALA A 71 -27.08 -1.52 -8.77
N ILE A 72 -25.75 -1.56 -8.76
CA ILE A 72 -24.98 -2.66 -8.14
C ILE A 72 -25.25 -2.70 -6.63
N GLU A 73 -25.27 -1.54 -5.95
CA GLU A 73 -25.54 -1.47 -4.51
C GLU A 73 -26.98 -1.88 -4.17
N GLU A 74 -27.95 -1.49 -4.99
CA GLU A 74 -29.35 -1.91 -4.83
C GLU A 74 -29.51 -3.41 -5.02
N GLN A 75 -28.87 -4.00 -6.03
CA GLN A 75 -28.84 -5.44 -6.25
C GLN A 75 -28.17 -6.18 -5.09
N ALA A 76 -27.02 -5.69 -4.62
CA ALA A 76 -26.32 -6.26 -3.47
C ALA A 76 -27.19 -6.23 -2.21
N ARG A 77 -27.91 -5.13 -1.97
CA ARG A 77 -28.86 -5.02 -0.86
C ARG A 77 -30.02 -5.99 -1.01
N ALA A 78 -30.56 -6.16 -2.22
CA ALA A 78 -31.62 -7.12 -2.50
C ALA A 78 -31.18 -8.58 -2.28
N MET A 79 -29.89 -8.87 -2.50
CA MET A 79 -29.26 -10.17 -2.23
C MET A 79 -28.85 -10.36 -0.77
N GLY A 80 -29.09 -9.38 0.10
CA GLY A 80 -28.79 -9.47 1.53
C GLY A 80 -27.31 -9.23 1.88
N VAL A 81 -26.53 -8.58 1.02
CA VAL A 81 -25.15 -8.18 1.33
C VAL A 81 -25.16 -7.06 2.38
N GLU A 82 -24.42 -7.26 3.47
CA GLU A 82 -24.37 -6.34 4.63
C GLU A 82 -23.78 -4.97 4.26
N ASP A 83 -22.69 -4.95 3.48
CA ASP A 83 -22.07 -3.73 2.96
C ASP A 83 -22.14 -3.72 1.42
N PRO A 84 -23.20 -3.12 0.85
CA PRO A 84 -23.37 -2.99 -0.60
C PRO A 84 -22.24 -2.23 -1.30
N MET A 85 -21.49 -1.39 -0.58
CA MET A 85 -20.41 -0.60 -1.15
C MET A 85 -19.20 -1.47 -1.54
N LEU A 86 -19.06 -2.67 -0.95
CA LEU A 86 -17.98 -3.61 -1.31
C LEU A 86 -18.11 -4.14 -2.75
N PRO A 87 -19.23 -4.76 -3.17
CA PRO A 87 -19.36 -5.24 -4.54
C PRO A 87 -19.35 -4.11 -5.57
N SER A 88 -19.90 -2.92 -5.25
CA SER A 88 -19.83 -1.77 -6.17
C SER A 88 -18.41 -1.25 -6.33
N THR A 89 -17.63 -1.19 -5.24
CA THR A 89 -16.20 -0.85 -5.26
C THR A 89 -15.39 -1.90 -6.03
N ASP A 90 -15.66 -3.19 -5.81
CA ASP A 90 -14.97 -4.28 -6.52
C ASP A 90 -15.20 -4.18 -8.02
N ALA A 91 -16.47 -4.10 -8.44
CA ALA A 91 -16.83 -3.95 -9.86
C ALA A 91 -16.13 -2.74 -10.51
N PHE A 92 -16.11 -1.60 -9.82
CA PHE A 92 -15.49 -0.38 -10.32
C PHE A 92 -13.97 -0.51 -10.46
N VAL A 93 -13.28 -0.96 -9.40
CA VAL A 93 -11.82 -1.03 -9.38
C VAL A 93 -11.31 -2.14 -10.30
N THR A 94 -11.98 -3.30 -10.35
CA THR A 94 -11.66 -4.35 -11.32
C THR A 94 -11.85 -3.85 -12.75
N ALA A 95 -12.90 -3.08 -13.04
CA ALA A 95 -13.10 -2.50 -14.37
C ALA A 95 -12.01 -1.47 -14.75
N ILE A 96 -11.54 -0.65 -13.80
CA ILE A 96 -10.37 0.23 -14.00
C ILE A 96 -9.13 -0.59 -14.34
N CYS A 97 -8.84 -1.65 -13.58
CA CYS A 97 -7.66 -2.50 -13.81
C CYS A 97 -7.73 -3.18 -15.17
N PHE A 98 -8.91 -3.69 -15.55
CA PHE A 98 -9.12 -4.34 -16.84
C PHE A 98 -8.97 -3.39 -18.02
N VAL A 99 -9.59 -2.21 -17.99
CA VAL A 99 -9.46 -1.22 -19.06
C VAL A 99 -8.02 -0.69 -19.15
N GLY A 100 -7.33 -0.63 -18.01
CA GLY A 100 -5.93 -0.22 -17.89
C GLY A 100 -4.89 -1.31 -18.14
N SER A 101 -5.29 -2.56 -18.36
CA SER A 101 -4.40 -3.73 -18.33
C SER A 101 -3.27 -3.73 -19.37
N LYS A 102 -3.40 -2.94 -20.45
CA LYS A 102 -2.40 -2.87 -21.54
C LYS A 102 -1.01 -2.46 -21.07
N SER A 103 -0.91 -1.53 -20.12
CA SER A 103 0.37 -1.16 -19.49
C SER A 103 0.14 -0.38 -18.20
N LEU A 104 1.18 -0.26 -17.37
CA LEU A 104 1.11 0.51 -16.13
C LEU A 104 0.64 1.96 -16.38
N SER A 105 1.11 2.62 -17.44
CA SER A 105 0.67 3.97 -17.80
C SER A 105 -0.82 4.04 -18.15
N HIS A 106 -1.39 3.01 -18.77
CA HIS A 106 -2.83 2.99 -19.10
C HIS A 106 -3.68 2.87 -17.84
N VAL A 107 -3.32 1.99 -16.90
CA VAL A 107 -4.04 1.88 -15.63
C VAL A 107 -3.91 3.15 -14.78
N LEU A 108 -2.73 3.78 -14.74
CA LEU A 108 -2.56 5.07 -14.04
C LEU A 108 -3.43 6.17 -14.65
N SER A 109 -3.50 6.27 -15.99
CA SER A 109 -4.41 7.19 -16.66
C SER A 109 -5.88 6.90 -16.35
N CYS A 110 -6.27 5.63 -16.18
CA CYS A 110 -7.63 5.27 -15.76
C CYS A 110 -7.89 5.68 -14.31
N ILE A 111 -6.93 5.50 -13.41
CA ILE A 111 -7.00 5.91 -12.00
C ILE A 111 -7.13 7.43 -11.88
N GLU A 112 -6.31 8.20 -12.58
CA GLU A 112 -6.33 9.67 -12.54
C GLU A 112 -7.67 10.25 -12.97
N ARG A 113 -8.27 9.71 -14.04
CA ARG A 113 -9.60 10.14 -14.50
C ARG A 113 -10.71 9.84 -13.49
N ASN A 114 -10.52 8.83 -12.65
CA ASN A 114 -11.50 8.38 -11.67
C ASN A 114 -11.09 8.75 -10.23
N LYS A 115 -10.09 9.63 -10.07
CA LYS A 115 -9.45 9.91 -8.78
C LYS A 115 -10.43 10.47 -7.75
N GLU A 116 -11.29 11.40 -8.16
CA GLU A 116 -12.28 12.02 -7.27
C GLU A 116 -13.22 10.96 -6.65
N ARG A 117 -13.74 10.05 -7.47
CA ARG A 117 -14.57 8.94 -7.00
C ARG A 117 -13.81 8.01 -6.07
N LEU A 118 -12.58 7.64 -6.43
CA LEU A 118 -11.74 6.76 -5.60
C LEU A 118 -11.42 7.40 -4.24
N LEU A 119 -11.14 8.72 -4.21
CA LEU A 119 -10.94 9.47 -2.97
C LEU A 119 -12.20 9.50 -2.11
N ALA A 120 -13.38 9.60 -2.70
CA ALA A 120 -14.66 9.63 -1.99
C ALA A 120 -15.03 8.29 -1.33
N ILE A 121 -14.45 7.16 -1.75
CA ILE A 121 -14.75 5.83 -1.17
C ILE A 121 -14.27 5.76 0.28
N GLY A 122 -13.03 6.19 0.52
CA GLY A 122 -12.37 5.99 1.81
C GLY A 122 -13.05 6.64 3.02
N PRO A 123 -13.45 7.92 2.94
CA PRO A 123 -14.17 8.59 4.02
C PRO A 123 -15.56 7.99 4.30
N LYS A 124 -16.18 7.32 3.31
CA LYS A 124 -17.51 6.70 3.47
C LYS A 124 -17.43 5.33 4.12
N SER A 125 -16.45 4.51 3.75
CA SER A 125 -16.26 3.18 4.33
C SER A 125 -14.77 2.78 4.30
N THR A 126 -14.23 2.52 5.49
CA THR A 126 -12.87 1.97 5.64
C THR A 126 -12.76 0.57 5.05
N ARG A 127 -13.82 -0.25 5.15
CA ARG A 127 -13.89 -1.57 4.51
C ARG A 127 -13.87 -1.45 2.99
N ALA A 128 -14.63 -0.51 2.41
CA ALA A 128 -14.60 -0.25 0.97
C ALA A 128 -13.22 0.27 0.51
N ARG A 129 -12.52 1.09 1.31
CA ARG A 129 -11.13 1.46 1.03
C ARG A 129 -10.23 0.23 0.92
N ARG A 130 -10.33 -0.73 1.85
CA ARG A 130 -9.55 -1.97 1.81
C ARG A 130 -10.02 -2.91 0.68
N GLN A 131 -11.29 -2.83 0.28
CA GLN A 131 -11.78 -3.52 -0.92
C GLN A 131 -11.06 -3.06 -2.19
N ILE A 132 -10.65 -1.79 -2.32
CA ILE A 132 -9.83 -1.34 -3.45
C ILE A 132 -8.55 -2.19 -3.55
N ILE A 133 -7.90 -2.47 -2.42
CA ILE A 133 -6.69 -3.28 -2.36
C ILE A 133 -6.99 -4.73 -2.77
N THR A 134 -8.06 -5.32 -2.24
CA THR A 134 -8.54 -6.64 -2.64
C THR A 134 -8.76 -6.72 -4.15
N SER A 135 -9.49 -5.76 -4.71
CA SER A 135 -9.85 -5.73 -6.13
C SER A 135 -8.63 -5.67 -7.04
N VAL A 136 -7.62 -4.85 -6.69
CA VAL A 136 -6.35 -4.74 -7.42
C VAL A 136 -5.54 -6.03 -7.31
N MET A 137 -5.38 -6.57 -6.10
CA MET A 137 -4.54 -7.74 -5.87
C MET A 137 -5.16 -9.03 -6.40
N GLU A 138 -6.49 -9.16 -6.38
CA GLU A 138 -7.19 -10.29 -7.00
C GLU A 138 -7.14 -10.22 -8.53
N TYR A 139 -7.30 -9.02 -9.12
CA TYR A 139 -7.20 -8.88 -10.57
C TYR A 139 -5.77 -9.17 -11.08
N TRP A 140 -4.74 -8.73 -10.35
CA TRP A 140 -3.33 -8.97 -10.68
C TRP A 140 -2.72 -10.16 -9.92
N THR A 141 -3.52 -11.18 -9.60
CA THR A 141 -3.08 -12.33 -8.79
C THR A 141 -1.89 -13.09 -9.40
N ASP A 142 -1.87 -13.24 -10.73
CA ASP A 142 -0.76 -13.88 -11.46
C ASP A 142 0.44 -12.95 -11.65
N GLN A 143 0.25 -11.63 -11.53
CA GLN A 143 1.30 -10.62 -11.71
C GLN A 143 1.33 -9.65 -10.51
N PRO A 144 1.62 -10.15 -9.30
CA PRO A 144 1.47 -9.38 -8.07
C PRO A 144 2.37 -8.15 -8.02
N GLY A 145 3.48 -8.13 -8.77
CA GLY A 145 4.33 -6.94 -8.90
C GLY A 145 3.62 -5.74 -9.52
N ILE A 146 2.73 -5.96 -10.50
CA ILE A 146 1.91 -4.88 -11.07
C ILE A 146 0.90 -4.39 -10.04
N GLY A 147 0.25 -5.31 -9.32
CA GLY A 147 -0.65 -4.99 -8.21
C GLY A 147 0.03 -4.11 -7.17
N ILE A 148 1.22 -4.49 -6.69
CA ILE A 148 2.02 -3.71 -5.73
C ILE A 148 2.31 -2.31 -6.26
N ASN A 149 2.74 -2.17 -7.51
CA ASN A 149 3.02 -0.86 -8.12
C ASN A 149 1.76 0.02 -8.21
N ILE A 150 0.59 -0.57 -8.45
CA ILE A 150 -0.69 0.16 -8.44
C ILE A 150 -1.03 0.62 -7.02
N ILE A 151 -0.94 -0.27 -6.02
CA ILE A 151 -1.16 0.10 -4.60
C ILE A 151 -0.22 1.23 -4.18
N ASP A 152 1.04 1.17 -4.61
CA ASP A 152 2.04 2.20 -4.37
C ASP A 152 1.59 3.58 -4.89
N LYS A 153 1.07 3.63 -6.12
CA LYS A 153 0.56 4.87 -6.72
C LYS A 153 -0.75 5.35 -6.09
N LEU A 154 -1.62 4.43 -5.66
CA LEU A 154 -2.83 4.79 -4.91
C LEU A 154 -2.50 5.40 -3.54
N LEU A 155 -1.40 5.01 -2.90
CA LEU A 155 -0.89 5.68 -1.69
C LEU A 155 -0.39 7.11 -2.01
N ASN A 156 0.32 7.30 -3.13
CA ASN A 156 0.78 8.64 -3.55
C ASN A 156 -0.38 9.59 -3.84
N TYR A 157 -1.47 9.07 -4.41
CA TYR A 157 -2.69 9.83 -4.64
C TYR A 157 -3.60 9.97 -3.41
N THR A 158 -3.18 9.48 -2.24
CA THR A 158 -3.93 9.47 -0.98
C THR A 158 -5.31 8.79 -1.04
N ILE A 159 -5.55 7.99 -2.07
CA ILE A 159 -6.73 7.13 -2.20
C ILE A 159 -6.69 6.04 -1.13
N LEU A 160 -5.51 5.46 -0.93
CA LEU A 160 -5.22 4.54 0.16
C LEU A 160 -4.42 5.25 1.25
N THR A 161 -4.52 4.75 2.48
CA THR A 161 -3.64 5.15 3.58
C THR A 161 -2.65 4.03 3.89
N PRO A 162 -1.44 4.34 4.42
CA PRO A 162 -0.50 3.30 4.84
C PRO A 162 -1.12 2.28 5.79
N LEU A 163 -1.91 2.76 6.76
CA LEU A 163 -2.62 1.90 7.70
C LEU A 163 -3.59 0.94 7.00
N SER A 164 -4.34 1.41 6.00
CA SER A 164 -5.30 0.55 5.28
C SER A 164 -4.63 -0.62 4.55
N VAL A 165 -3.39 -0.46 4.08
CA VAL A 165 -2.60 -1.53 3.47
C VAL A 165 -2.16 -2.56 4.51
N ILE A 166 -1.76 -2.10 5.69
CA ILE A 166 -1.38 -2.99 6.79
C ILE A 166 -2.58 -3.78 7.30
N GLU A 167 -3.70 -3.10 7.55
CA GLU A 167 -4.95 -3.74 8.00
C GLU A 167 -5.44 -4.76 6.96
N TRP A 168 -5.41 -4.42 5.67
CA TRP A 168 -5.80 -5.36 4.63
C TRP A 168 -4.94 -6.63 4.65
N ALA A 169 -3.62 -6.47 4.78
CA ALA A 169 -2.69 -7.61 4.69
C ALA A 169 -2.62 -8.45 5.97
N LEU A 170 -2.71 -7.83 7.15
CA LEU A 170 -2.45 -8.50 8.43
C LEU A 170 -3.70 -8.68 9.30
N VAL A 171 -4.83 -8.05 8.95
CA VAL A 171 -6.11 -8.21 9.67
C VAL A 171 -7.12 -8.90 8.75
N ASP A 172 -7.40 -8.33 7.59
CA ASP A 172 -8.45 -8.88 6.70
C ASP A 172 -8.02 -10.17 5.98
N LYS A 173 -6.71 -10.30 5.66
CA LYS A 173 -6.15 -11.40 4.85
C LYS A 173 -5.09 -12.22 5.60
N LEU A 174 -5.09 -12.21 6.93
CA LEU A 174 -4.09 -12.96 7.70
C LEU A 174 -4.07 -14.45 7.34
N GLU A 175 -5.24 -15.03 7.00
CA GLU A 175 -5.41 -16.40 6.49
C GLU A 175 -4.66 -17.42 7.38
N ALA A 176 -4.97 -17.45 8.69
CA ALA A 176 -4.26 -18.24 9.69
C ALA A 176 -2.71 -18.05 9.69
N GLY A 177 -2.20 -16.93 9.18
CA GLY A 177 -0.77 -16.63 9.06
C GLY A 177 -0.10 -17.13 7.78
N THR A 178 -0.81 -17.86 6.90
CA THR A 178 -0.24 -18.35 5.63
C THR A 178 0.18 -17.22 4.70
N ILE A 179 -0.47 -16.06 4.81
CA ILE A 179 -0.12 -14.88 4.02
C ILE A 179 1.31 -14.40 4.26
N LEU A 180 1.88 -14.66 5.44
CA LEU A 180 3.25 -14.26 5.81
C LEU A 180 4.33 -14.98 4.96
N ALA A 181 3.96 -16.10 4.34
CA ALA A 181 4.84 -16.84 3.42
C ALA A 181 4.81 -16.27 1.98
N ARG A 182 3.90 -15.33 1.66
CA ARG A 182 3.79 -14.73 0.33
C ARG A 182 4.75 -13.56 0.18
N THR A 183 5.76 -13.70 -0.68
CA THR A 183 6.82 -12.69 -0.87
C THR A 183 6.30 -11.31 -1.24
N HIS A 184 5.30 -11.24 -2.13
CA HIS A 184 4.70 -9.97 -2.55
C HIS A 184 3.98 -9.23 -1.41
N VAL A 185 3.48 -9.95 -0.40
CA VAL A 185 2.84 -9.30 0.76
C VAL A 185 3.89 -8.65 1.66
N PHE A 186 5.03 -9.33 1.89
CA PHE A 186 6.16 -8.73 2.59
C PHE A 186 6.69 -7.49 1.87
N GLU A 187 6.79 -7.54 0.54
CA GLU A 187 7.21 -6.40 -0.29
C GLU A 187 6.28 -5.20 -0.14
N MET A 188 4.97 -5.43 -0.27
CA MET A 188 3.97 -4.37 -0.19
C MET A 188 3.98 -3.69 1.18
N ILE A 189 4.02 -4.47 2.27
CA ILE A 189 4.13 -3.94 3.63
C ILE A 189 5.46 -3.21 3.82
N SER A 190 6.57 -3.80 3.37
CA SER A 190 7.90 -3.19 3.53
C SER A 190 8.03 -1.87 2.78
N ALA A 191 7.47 -1.78 1.56
CA ALA A 191 7.43 -0.55 0.78
C ALA A 191 6.56 0.51 1.46
N THR A 192 5.39 0.11 1.98
CA THR A 192 4.47 1.00 2.72
C THR A 192 5.14 1.56 3.98
N VAL A 193 5.76 0.69 4.79
CA VAL A 193 6.54 1.12 5.95
C VAL A 193 7.67 2.05 5.52
N GLY A 194 8.41 1.70 4.46
CA GLY A 194 9.47 2.52 3.91
C GLY A 194 9.00 3.95 3.55
N LYS A 195 7.82 4.09 2.95
CA LYS A 195 7.23 5.41 2.66
C LYS A 195 6.98 6.23 3.92
N VAL A 196 6.36 5.62 4.93
CA VAL A 196 6.06 6.28 6.21
C VAL A 196 7.34 6.71 6.91
N THR A 197 8.34 5.82 6.99
CA THR A 197 9.61 6.13 7.64
C THR A 197 10.41 7.18 6.87
N ASN A 198 10.41 7.14 5.54
CA ASN A 198 11.10 8.14 4.71
C ASN A 198 10.46 9.53 4.85
N ARG A 199 9.13 9.61 4.84
CA ARG A 199 8.39 10.86 5.08
C ARG A 199 8.73 11.43 6.47
N LEU A 200 8.76 10.58 7.49
CA LEU A 200 9.12 11.01 8.85
C LEU A 200 10.57 11.52 8.93
N ARG A 201 11.51 10.84 8.26
CA ARG A 201 12.91 11.30 8.17
C ARG A 201 13.05 12.65 7.49
N GLN A 202 12.26 12.92 6.44
CA GLN A 202 12.23 14.24 5.79
C GLN A 202 11.73 15.33 6.75
N ILE A 203 10.67 15.05 7.52
CA ILE A 203 10.14 15.99 8.52
C ILE A 203 11.16 16.24 9.64
N VAL A 204 11.83 15.20 10.13
CA VAL A 204 12.92 15.33 11.11
C VAL A 204 14.04 16.19 10.54
N ALA A 205 14.49 15.90 9.32
CA ALA A 205 15.53 16.69 8.66
C ALA A 205 15.14 18.17 8.58
N ALA A 206 13.90 18.48 8.18
CA ALA A 206 13.36 19.84 8.18
C ALA A 206 13.34 20.45 9.59
N ARG A 207 12.85 19.73 10.60
CA ARG A 207 12.76 20.20 12.00
C ARG A 207 14.13 20.47 12.65
N THR A 208 15.17 19.78 12.19
CA THR A 208 16.55 19.94 12.67
C THR A 208 17.37 20.98 11.91
N GLN A 209 16.79 21.65 10.90
CA GLN A 209 17.53 22.68 10.16
C GLN A 209 17.94 23.84 11.07
N PRO A 210 19.20 24.31 10.97
CA PRO A 210 19.64 25.51 11.66
C PRO A 210 18.86 26.75 11.19
N GLY A 211 18.70 27.74 12.06
CA GLY A 211 18.10 29.03 11.68
C GLY A 211 16.58 29.04 11.58
N LEU A 212 15.90 28.00 12.08
CA LEU A 212 14.45 28.01 12.26
C LEU A 212 14.06 28.81 13.50
N TYR A 213 12.97 29.57 13.38
CA TYR A 213 12.40 30.39 14.45
C TYR A 213 10.89 30.19 14.52
N GLU A 214 10.26 30.71 15.57
CA GLU A 214 8.79 30.74 15.64
C GLU A 214 8.19 31.61 14.51
N PRO A 215 7.06 31.19 13.90
CA PRO A 215 6.20 30.04 14.26
C PRO A 215 6.59 28.70 13.58
N GLN A 216 7.63 28.68 12.75
CA GLN A 216 7.99 27.51 11.93
C GLN A 216 8.38 26.30 12.78
N LEU A 217 9.07 26.53 13.90
CA LEU A 217 9.44 25.50 14.86
C LEU A 217 8.21 24.76 15.40
N SER A 218 7.20 25.50 15.88
CA SER A 218 5.97 24.90 16.41
C SER A 218 5.23 24.08 15.35
N VAL A 219 5.09 24.60 14.13
CA VAL A 219 4.39 23.90 13.03
C VAL A 219 5.09 22.58 12.65
N LEU A 220 6.42 22.60 12.54
CA LEU A 220 7.21 21.41 12.22
C LEU A 220 7.18 20.39 13.36
N ASP A 221 7.18 20.85 14.62
CA ASP A 221 7.10 19.99 15.79
C ASP A 221 5.73 19.31 15.92
N GLU A 222 4.65 20.05 15.73
CA GLU A 222 3.28 19.51 15.68
C GLU A 222 3.15 18.46 14.57
N THR A 223 3.68 18.76 13.38
CA THR A 223 3.68 17.83 12.24
C THR A 223 4.48 16.57 12.56
N LEU A 224 5.67 16.72 13.15
CA LEU A 224 6.52 15.61 13.56
C LEU A 224 5.81 14.71 14.58
N ASN A 225 5.17 15.30 15.60
CA ASN A 225 4.48 14.55 16.64
C ASN A 225 3.29 13.76 16.09
N ARG A 226 2.51 14.37 15.17
CA ARG A 226 1.40 13.68 14.50
C ARG A 226 1.89 12.50 13.66
N GLU A 227 2.87 12.72 12.79
CA GLU A 227 3.36 11.68 11.86
C GLU A 227 4.13 10.58 12.60
N LYS A 228 4.80 10.91 13.71
CA LYS A 228 5.39 9.93 14.62
C LYS A 228 4.30 9.06 15.26
N ALA A 229 3.20 9.66 15.72
CA ALA A 229 2.08 8.90 16.29
C ALA A 229 1.46 7.96 15.24
N ASP A 230 1.27 8.43 14.01
CA ASP A 230 0.76 7.60 12.90
C ASP A 230 1.71 6.43 12.58
N MET A 231 3.03 6.67 12.55
CA MET A 231 4.03 5.62 12.39
C MET A 231 3.97 4.58 13.52
N GLN A 232 3.86 5.03 14.78
CA GLN A 232 3.76 4.14 15.93
C GLN A 232 2.48 3.31 15.92
N ALA A 233 1.35 3.91 15.55
CA ALA A 233 0.09 3.18 15.36
C ALA A 233 0.23 2.09 14.28
N LEU A 234 0.89 2.41 13.17
CA LEU A 234 1.14 1.47 12.09
C LEU A 234 2.01 0.28 12.54
N PHE A 235 3.13 0.54 13.21
CA PHE A 235 3.98 -0.54 13.74
C PHE A 235 3.27 -1.37 14.80
N LYS A 236 2.45 -0.74 15.63
CA LYS A 236 1.64 -1.44 16.64
C LYS A 236 0.67 -2.43 15.99
N VAL A 237 -0.06 -2.03 14.94
CA VAL A 237 -0.95 -2.96 14.22
C VAL A 237 -0.18 -4.12 13.61
N ILE A 238 1.00 -3.87 13.03
CA ILE A 238 1.89 -4.93 12.51
C ILE A 238 2.29 -5.88 13.64
N GLU A 239 2.71 -5.35 14.78
CA GLU A 239 3.17 -6.16 15.91
C GLU A 239 2.04 -6.99 16.51
N ASP A 240 0.91 -6.37 16.85
CA ASP A 240 -0.24 -7.03 17.47
C ASP A 240 -0.77 -8.17 16.56
N SER A 241 -0.87 -7.92 15.25
CA SER A 241 -1.39 -8.90 14.29
C SER A 241 -0.46 -10.10 14.07
N ILE A 242 0.86 -9.89 14.14
CA ILE A 242 1.83 -10.96 13.90
C ILE A 242 2.17 -11.69 15.21
N MET A 243 2.02 -11.03 16.36
CA MET A 243 2.22 -11.65 17.68
C MET A 243 1.30 -12.84 17.88
N SER A 244 0.01 -12.71 17.53
CA SER A 244 -0.95 -13.82 17.60
C SER A 244 -0.50 -15.04 16.79
N VAL A 245 0.06 -14.84 15.59
CA VAL A 245 0.60 -15.91 14.73
C VAL A 245 1.88 -16.50 15.30
N ALA A 246 2.79 -15.67 15.81
CA ALA A 246 4.09 -16.11 16.33
C ALA A 246 3.98 -16.89 17.65
N GLU A 247 2.95 -16.60 18.44
CA GLU A 247 2.64 -17.33 19.68
C GLU A 247 1.82 -18.60 19.42
N GLY A 248 1.23 -18.74 18.23
CA GLY A 248 0.33 -19.85 17.89
C GLY A 248 -1.07 -19.70 18.49
N HIS A 249 -1.43 -18.51 18.99
CA HIS A 249 -2.73 -18.20 19.58
C HIS A 249 -3.77 -17.71 18.56
N ASN A 250 -3.49 -17.82 17.26
CA ASN A 250 -4.46 -17.42 16.25
C ASN A 250 -5.60 -18.45 16.18
N ASP A 251 -6.82 -18.03 16.47
CA ASP A 251 -8.02 -18.88 16.53
C ASP A 251 -8.22 -19.67 15.23
N GLU A 252 -8.00 -19.02 14.07
CA GLU A 252 -8.08 -19.67 12.75
C GLU A 252 -7.03 -20.77 12.53
N LEU A 253 -5.86 -20.66 13.18
CA LEU A 253 -4.81 -21.67 13.09
C LEU A 253 -5.12 -22.86 13.99
N MET A 254 -5.77 -22.65 15.14
CA MET A 254 -6.26 -23.72 16.01
C MET A 254 -7.43 -24.50 15.38
N GLU A 255 -8.23 -23.85 14.52
CA GLU A 255 -9.31 -24.51 13.78
C GLU A 255 -8.85 -25.22 12.50
N ARG A 256 -7.56 -25.12 12.14
CA ARG A 256 -7.01 -25.73 10.92
C ARG A 256 -6.67 -27.21 11.15
N GLY A 257 -7.25 -28.10 10.33
CA GLY A 257 -6.89 -29.52 10.31
C GLY A 257 -7.58 -30.35 11.40
N ASP A 258 -6.81 -31.09 12.19
CA ASP A 258 -7.33 -31.95 13.27
C ASP A 258 -7.61 -31.20 14.58
N GLY A 259 -7.43 -29.88 14.58
CA GLY A 259 -7.64 -29.02 15.76
C GLY A 259 -6.53 -29.12 16.80
N SER A 260 -5.42 -29.82 16.51
CA SER A 260 -4.28 -29.94 17.42
C SER A 260 -3.36 -28.71 17.39
N GLY A 261 -3.30 -28.00 16.26
CA GLY A 261 -2.30 -26.94 16.01
C GLY A 261 -0.85 -27.46 15.95
N GLU A 262 -0.66 -28.78 15.87
CA GLU A 262 0.66 -29.44 15.87
C GLU A 262 1.09 -29.90 14.47
N LEU A 263 0.42 -29.44 13.40
CA LEU A 263 0.83 -29.81 12.05
C LEU A 263 2.24 -29.24 11.76
N PRO A 264 3.10 -29.96 11.03
CA PRO A 264 4.43 -29.45 10.68
C PRO A 264 4.41 -28.10 9.94
N GLU A 265 3.31 -27.80 9.25
CA GLU A 265 3.10 -26.52 8.58
C GLU A 265 2.87 -25.37 9.57
N ASP A 266 2.22 -25.62 10.70
CA ASP A 266 1.89 -24.61 11.69
C ASP A 266 3.17 -24.12 12.39
N GLU A 267 4.13 -25.01 12.63
CA GLU A 267 5.46 -24.63 13.10
C GLU A 267 6.20 -23.72 12.09
N ILE A 268 6.04 -23.97 10.78
CA ILE A 268 6.63 -23.10 9.74
C ILE A 268 5.94 -21.73 9.73
N ILE A 269 4.61 -21.68 9.87
CA ILE A 269 3.85 -20.44 9.96
C ILE A 269 4.28 -19.63 11.18
N ARG A 270 4.42 -20.28 12.34
CA ARG A 270 4.94 -19.67 13.57
C ARG A 270 6.33 -19.08 13.37
N GLN A 271 7.21 -19.80 12.67
CA GLN A 271 8.54 -19.29 12.32
C GLN A 271 8.49 -18.07 11.39
N TRP A 272 7.55 -18.01 10.45
CA TRP A 272 7.30 -16.80 9.66
C TRP A 272 6.89 -15.64 10.56
N GLY A 273 5.93 -15.84 11.46
CA GLY A 273 5.53 -14.86 12.46
C GLY A 273 6.71 -14.32 13.26
N CYS A 274 7.54 -15.19 13.84
CA CYS A 274 8.72 -14.79 14.59
C CYS A 274 9.73 -13.97 13.76
N ARG A 275 9.95 -14.34 12.49
CA ARG A 275 10.89 -13.63 11.60
C ARG A 275 10.37 -12.25 11.22
N TRP A 276 9.08 -12.15 10.89
CA TRP A 276 8.43 -10.88 10.60
C TRP A 276 8.45 -9.95 11.82
N LEU A 277 8.06 -10.43 13.01
CA LEU A 277 8.13 -9.64 14.25
C LEU A 277 9.53 -9.08 14.50
N ARG A 278 10.55 -9.93 14.37
CA ARG A 278 11.94 -9.49 14.54
C ARG A 278 12.31 -8.39 13.56
N ALA A 279 11.91 -8.52 12.29
CA ALA A 279 12.22 -7.54 11.26
C ALA A 279 11.53 -6.19 11.53
N PHE A 280 10.23 -6.20 11.83
CA PHE A 280 9.47 -4.97 12.04
C PHE A 280 9.76 -4.30 13.39
N ARG A 281 9.97 -5.05 14.48
CA ARG A 281 10.45 -4.48 15.75
C ARG A 281 11.82 -3.80 15.59
N ARG A 282 12.74 -4.42 14.84
CA ARG A 282 14.03 -3.80 14.56
C ARG A 282 13.88 -2.53 13.73
N LYS A 283 13.02 -2.52 12.71
CA LYS A 283 12.74 -1.31 11.93
C LYS A 283 12.17 -0.21 12.80
N ALA A 284 11.16 -0.50 13.62
CA ALA A 284 10.57 0.46 14.56
C ALA A 284 11.64 1.07 15.49
N GLY A 285 12.44 0.23 16.15
CA GLY A 285 13.50 0.69 17.04
C GLY A 285 14.58 1.53 16.36
N VAL A 286 14.92 1.24 15.10
CA VAL A 286 15.85 2.07 14.31
C VAL A 286 15.28 3.46 14.06
N GLU A 287 14.01 3.56 13.67
CA GLU A 287 13.38 4.87 13.45
C GLU A 287 13.23 5.67 14.74
N GLU A 288 12.83 5.03 15.83
CA GLU A 288 12.73 5.71 17.13
C GLU A 288 14.08 6.23 17.62
N SER A 289 15.13 5.43 17.45
CA SER A 289 16.50 5.83 17.80
C SER A 289 16.99 6.99 16.92
N PHE A 290 16.73 6.92 15.61
CA PHE A 290 17.08 7.98 14.67
C PHE A 290 16.41 9.32 15.03
N ILE A 291 15.11 9.31 15.32
CA ILE A 291 14.38 10.52 15.70
C ILE A 291 14.94 11.07 17.02
N ALA A 292 15.17 10.21 18.01
CA ALA A 292 15.70 10.63 19.31
C ALA A 292 17.09 11.28 19.19
N GLU A 293 17.98 10.68 18.39
CA GLU A 293 19.33 11.21 18.15
C GLU A 293 19.29 12.55 17.39
N ALA A 294 18.51 12.64 16.31
CA ALA A 294 18.39 13.86 15.53
C ALA A 294 17.79 15.03 16.33
N MET A 295 16.80 14.74 17.17
CA MET A 295 16.14 15.75 17.99
C MET A 295 16.97 16.19 19.21
N ALA A 296 17.98 15.41 19.64
CA ALA A 296 18.83 15.76 20.76
C ALA A 296 19.64 17.06 20.54
N THR A 297 19.94 17.38 19.28
CA THR A 297 20.67 18.61 18.89
C THR A 297 19.77 19.66 18.24
N ALA A 298 18.44 19.45 18.22
CA ALA A 298 17.51 20.35 17.53
C ALA A 298 17.33 21.68 18.30
N THR A 299 17.11 22.76 17.55
CA THR A 299 16.77 24.07 18.12
C THR A 299 15.51 23.96 18.99
N PRO A 300 15.54 24.47 20.25
CA PRO A 300 14.39 24.44 21.14
C PRO A 300 13.20 25.23 20.59
N ILE A 301 11.99 24.71 20.83
CA ILE A 301 10.75 25.44 20.57
C ILE A 301 10.75 26.73 21.41
N GLY A 302 10.19 27.81 20.86
CA GLY A 302 10.20 29.14 21.47
C GLY A 302 11.42 29.99 21.13
N THR A 303 12.31 29.50 20.26
CA THR A 303 13.44 30.31 19.76
C THR A 303 12.92 31.40 18.83
N THR A 304 13.06 32.66 19.26
CA THR A 304 12.66 33.84 18.48
C THR A 304 13.81 34.35 17.62
N ALA A 305 13.47 34.91 16.46
CA ALA A 305 14.46 35.52 15.57
C ALA A 305 15.24 36.64 16.30
N PRO A 306 16.55 36.79 16.03
CA PRO A 306 17.31 37.94 16.52
C PRO A 306 16.64 39.24 16.05
N PRO A 307 16.64 40.30 16.88
CA PRO A 307 16.14 41.60 16.43
C PRO A 307 16.91 42.07 15.19
N PRO A 308 16.26 42.75 14.22
CA PRO A 308 16.94 43.28 13.05
C PRO A 308 18.12 44.16 13.50
N GLN A 309 19.33 43.85 13.05
CA GLN A 309 20.46 44.75 13.26
C GLN A 309 20.20 46.01 12.44
N GLU A 310 19.98 47.14 13.12
CA GLU A 310 19.99 48.46 12.50
C GLU A 310 21.37 48.70 11.88
N GLY A 311 21.48 48.54 10.56
CA GLY A 311 22.69 48.89 9.82
C GLY A 311 23.17 47.87 8.81
N THR A 312 22.30 47.43 7.89
CA THR A 312 22.80 46.97 6.58
C THR A 312 21.79 47.33 5.51
N THR A 313 22.23 48.19 4.60
CA THR A 313 21.51 48.65 3.41
C THR A 313 20.98 47.47 2.59
N ALA A 314 19.71 47.58 2.21
CA ALA A 314 19.00 46.67 1.32
C ALA A 314 19.79 46.39 0.04
N ILE A 315 19.93 45.10 -0.28
CA ILE A 315 20.09 44.64 -1.66
C ILE A 315 18.90 43.72 -1.90
N ASP A 316 17.91 44.23 -2.63
CA ASP A 316 16.77 43.47 -3.12
C ASP A 316 17.28 42.32 -4.03
N GLY A 317 17.02 41.09 -3.63
CA GLY A 317 16.97 39.92 -4.50
C GLY A 317 15.59 39.29 -4.38
N PRO A 318 14.90 38.96 -5.49
CA PRO A 318 13.52 38.49 -5.42
C PRO A 318 13.48 37.14 -4.74
N ALA A 319 12.72 37.07 -3.65
CA ALA A 319 12.33 35.83 -2.99
C ALA A 319 11.26 35.15 -3.86
N ASP A 320 11.69 34.25 -4.74
CA ASP A 320 10.79 33.29 -5.39
C ASP A 320 10.68 32.07 -4.46
N GLY A 321 9.69 32.12 -3.59
CA GLY A 321 9.39 31.11 -2.58
C GLY A 321 8.14 30.33 -2.97
N ASP A 322 8.20 29.63 -4.10
CA ASP A 322 7.24 28.59 -4.45
C ASP A 322 7.93 27.23 -4.27
N LEU A 323 7.82 26.67 -3.06
CA LEU A 323 8.19 25.28 -2.79
C LEU A 323 6.99 24.41 -3.19
N ASP A 324 6.92 24.13 -4.49
CA ASP A 324 6.03 23.11 -5.02
C ASP A 324 6.57 21.74 -4.57
N VAL A 325 6.03 21.22 -3.45
CA VAL A 325 6.31 19.88 -2.95
C VAL A 325 5.41 18.90 -3.72
N ALA A 326 5.68 18.78 -5.01
CA ALA A 326 5.13 17.73 -5.86
C ALA A 326 6.25 17.21 -6.78
N ASP A 327 6.35 15.89 -6.87
CA ASP A 327 7.28 15.12 -7.72
C ASP A 327 8.77 15.18 -7.39
N ALA A 328 9.15 14.36 -6.42
CA ALA A 328 10.46 13.69 -6.40
C ALA A 328 10.29 12.16 -6.36
N ASP A 329 9.41 11.62 -7.20
CA ASP A 329 9.48 10.20 -7.61
C ASP A 329 10.51 10.10 -8.74
N GLY A 330 11.79 10.12 -8.36
CA GLY A 330 12.87 9.76 -9.27
C GLY A 330 12.70 8.30 -9.69
N ALA A 331 12.44 8.10 -10.98
CA ALA A 331 12.46 6.79 -11.61
C ALA A 331 13.79 6.09 -11.29
N VAL A 332 13.71 4.99 -10.56
CA VAL A 332 14.80 4.02 -10.49
C VAL A 332 14.77 3.29 -11.83
N ASP A 333 15.59 3.77 -12.76
CA ASP A 333 15.87 3.08 -14.01
C ASP A 333 16.64 1.81 -13.65
N VAL A 334 15.96 0.67 -13.68
CA VAL A 334 16.59 -0.65 -13.54
C VAL A 334 16.94 -1.09 -14.96
N SER A 335 18.19 -0.82 -15.34
CA SER A 335 18.89 -1.62 -16.35
C SER A 335 19.36 -2.94 -15.75
#